data_AF-A0A1A6ASP9-F1
#
_entry.id   AF-A0A1A6ASP9-F1
#
_cell.length_a   1.000
_cell.length_b   1.000
_cell.length_c   1.000
_cell.angle_alpha   90.00
_cell.angle_beta   90.00
_cell.angle_gamma   90.00
#
_symmetry.space_group_name_H-M   'P 1'
#
loop_
_entity.id
_entity.type
_entity.pdbx_description
1 polymer ?
#
loop_
_entity_poly.entity_id
_entity_poly.type
_entity_poly.pdbx_seq_one_letter_code
_entity_poly.pdbx_strand_id
1 'polypeptide(L)' 'MSEYKMSIKGKITLEDYSSIYDYIAIVNKNDKLTIVVDSNENKNVEIVCNMLKNKYFTVNPNKTCDGGKYCIKAFKNED' A
#
# COMPACT_ATOMS: atom_id res chain seq x y z
N MET A 1 -11.55 11.09 -9.05
CA MET A 1 -10.84 10.00 -8.37
C MET A 1 -9.45 9.93 -8.96
N SER A 2 -8.45 10.31 -8.18
CA SER A 2 -7.05 10.14 -8.51
C SER A 2 -6.62 8.73 -8.13
N GLU A 3 -5.76 8.15 -8.96
CA GLU A 3 -5.19 6.83 -8.72
C GLU A 3 -3.70 7.00 -8.40
N TYR A 4 -3.35 6.79 -7.14
CA TYR A 4 -1.98 6.80 -6.67
C TYR A 4 -1.41 5.40 -6.81
N LYS A 5 -0.22 5.30 -7.39
CA LYS A 5 0.48 4.02 -7.52
C LYS A 5 1.92 4.16 -7.03
N MET A 6 2.31 3.31 -6.11
CA MET A 6 3.67 3.19 -5.60
C MET A 6 4.21 1.81 -5.96
N SER A 7 5.47 1.73 -6.38
CA SER A 7 6.11 0.45 -6.72
C SER A 7 7.45 0.36 -6.03
N ILE A 8 7.54 -0.56 -5.07
CA ILE A 8 8.71 -0.80 -4.26
C ILE A 8 9.38 -2.07 -4.80
N LYS A 9 10.58 -1.90 -5.35
CA LYS A 9 11.38 -2.99 -5.91
C LYS A 9 12.38 -3.45 -4.84
N GLY A 10 12.42 -4.76 -4.58
CA GLY A 10 13.27 -5.32 -3.54
C GLY A 10 12.63 -5.32 -2.16
N LYS A 11 13.46 -5.33 -1.11
CA LYS A 11 13.04 -5.43 0.29
C LYS A 11 12.59 -4.06 0.81
N ILE A 12 11.40 -4.00 1.42
CA ILE A 12 10.93 -2.79 2.10
C ILE A 12 11.82 -2.50 3.30
N THR A 13 12.36 -1.28 3.35
CA THR A 13 13.16 -0.78 4.47
C THR A 13 12.33 0.14 5.38
N LEU A 14 12.89 0.53 6.53
CA LEU A 14 12.26 1.49 7.45
C LEU A 14 11.97 2.84 6.77
N GLU A 15 12.86 3.26 5.86
CA GLU A 15 12.70 4.49 5.10
C GLU A 15 11.52 4.41 4.11
N ASP A 16 11.32 3.24 3.49
CA ASP A 16 10.15 3.00 2.64
C ASP A 16 8.85 3.08 3.45
N TYR A 17 8.81 2.52 4.66
CA TYR A 17 7.63 2.62 5.53
C TYR A 17 7.29 4.08 5.86
N SER A 18 8.29 4.90 6.19
CA SER A 18 8.09 6.33 6.42
C SER A 18 7.60 7.03 5.15
N SER A 19 8.15 6.67 4.00
CA SER A 19 7.75 7.23 2.71
C SER A 19 6.32 6.86 2.35
N ILE A 20 5.91 5.60 2.55
CA ILE A 20 4.53 5.14 2.38
C ILE A 20 3.60 5.90 3.33
N TYR A 21 4.03 6.11 4.59
CA TYR A 21 3.23 6.80 5.59
C TYR A 21 2.97 8.27 5.25
N ASP A 22 3.97 8.97 4.73
CA ASP A 22 3.82 10.33 4.23
C ASP A 22 2.96 10.34 2.95
N TYR A 23 3.19 9.37 2.07
CA TYR A 23 2.44 9.22 0.83
C TYR A 23 0.94 8.96 1.07
N ILE A 24 0.56 8.14 2.05
CA ILE A 24 -0.86 7.91 2.38
C ILE A 24 -1.52 9.13 3.04
N ALA A 25 -0.71 10.02 3.63
CA ALA A 25 -1.21 11.24 4.26
C ALA A 25 -1.69 12.26 3.21
N ILE A 26 -1.04 12.31 2.04
CA ILE A 26 -1.43 13.19 0.92
C ILE A 26 -2.59 12.62 0.09
N VAL A 27 -2.91 11.33 0.21
CA VAL A 27 -4.03 10.70 -0.50
C VAL A 27 -5.36 11.24 0.04
N ASN A 28 -6.18 11.80 -0.85
CA ASN A 28 -7.46 12.38 -0.50
C ASN A 28 -8.55 11.32 -0.31
N LYS A 29 -9.66 11.74 0.29
CA LYS A 29 -10.86 10.90 0.41
C LYS A 29 -11.34 10.52 -1.00
N ASN A 30 -11.84 9.30 -1.17
CA ASN A 30 -12.30 8.77 -2.46
C ASN A 30 -11.17 8.46 -3.48
N ASP A 31 -9.90 8.64 -3.11
CA ASP A 31 -8.78 8.25 -3.95
C ASP A 31 -8.37 6.80 -3.72
N LYS A 32 -7.82 6.20 -4.78
CA LYS A 32 -7.30 4.83 -4.77
C LYS A 32 -5.79 4.87 -4.63
N LEU A 33 -5.27 3.98 -3.81
CA LEU A 33 -3.84 3.77 -3.64
C LEU A 33 -3.49 2.32 -3.97
N THR A 34 -2.53 2.11 -4.85
CA THR A 34 -2.01 0.78 -5.17
C THR A 34 -0.52 0.73 -4.87
N ILE A 35 -0.12 -0.12 -3.94
CA ILE A 35 1.28 -0.36 -3.61
C ILE A 35 1.67 -1.73 -4.17
N VAL A 36 2.62 -1.73 -5.10
CA VAL A 36 3.19 -2.94 -5.67
C VAL A 36 4.50 -3.23 -4.98
N VAL A 37 4.63 -4.41 -4.39
CA VAL A 37 5.82 -4.84 -3.66
C VAL A 37 6.38 -6.08 -4.37
N ASP A 38 7.62 -5.98 -4.82
CA ASP A 38 8.36 -7.07 -5.47
C ASP A 38 8.96 -8.07 -4.46
N SER A 39 8.68 -7.87 -3.17
CA SER A 39 9.24 -8.66 -2.08
C SER A 39 8.40 -9.91 -1.85
N ASN A 40 9.05 -11.08 -1.83
CA ASN A 40 8.41 -12.36 -1.49
C ASN A 40 8.07 -12.49 0.01
N GLU A 41 8.11 -11.39 0.75
CA GLU A 41 7.98 -11.33 2.20
C GLU A 41 6.56 -10.91 2.59
N ASN A 42 5.72 -11.89 2.94
CA ASN A 42 4.36 -11.64 3.44
C ASN A 42 4.33 -10.71 4.65
N LYS A 43 5.38 -10.70 5.50
CA LYS A 43 5.49 -9.79 6.65
C LYS A 43 5.42 -8.32 6.24
N ASN A 44 6.13 -7.93 5.18
CA ASN A 44 6.14 -6.54 4.73
C ASN A 44 4.76 -6.10 4.25
N VAL A 45 4.08 -7.00 3.52
CA VAL A 45 2.71 -6.77 3.05
C VAL A 45 1.76 -6.58 4.22
N GLU A 46 1.89 -7.39 5.27
CA GLU A 46 1.07 -7.31 6.48
C GLU A 46 1.29 -5.99 7.23
N ILE A 47 2.55 -5.55 7.39
CA ILE A 47 2.88 -4.28 8.04
C ILE A 47 2.27 -3.10 7.28
N VAL A 48 2.46 -3.03 5.96
CA VAL A 48 1.89 -1.96 5.12
C VAL A 48 0.36 -1.96 5.21
N CYS A 49 -0.27 -3.14 5.16
CA CYS A 49 -1.71 -3.31 5.31
C CYS A 49 -2.21 -2.75 6.65
N ASN A 50 -1.48 -3.02 7.74
CA ASN A 50 -1.83 -2.52 9.06
C ASN A 50 -1.67 -1.00 9.19
N MET A 51 -0.64 -0.42 8.58
CA MET A 51 -0.43 1.04 8.56
C MET A 51 -1.58 1.78 7.85
N LEU A 52 -1.99 1.26 6.70
CA LEU A 52 -3.11 1.80 5.93
C LEU A 52 -4.43 1.71 6.71
N LYS A 53 -4.72 0.55 7.32
CA LYS A 53 -5.91 0.36 8.17
C LYS A 53 -5.98 1.37 9.32
N ASN A 54 -4.84 1.70 9.94
CA ASN A 54 -4.77 2.72 10.98
C ASN A 54 -5.13 4.14 10.50
N LYS A 55 -5.09 4.39 9.19
CA LYS A 55 -5.42 5.69 8.57
C LYS A 55 -6.80 5.70 7.90
N TYR A 56 -7.71 4.81 8.33
CA TYR A 56 -9.07 4.68 7.78
C TYR A 56 -9.08 4.27 6.29
N PHE A 57 -8.00 3.63 5.81
CA PHE A 57 -8.02 3.01 4.49
C PHE A 57 -8.57 1.59 4.59
N THR A 58 -9.47 1.27 3.68
CA THR A 58 -9.85 -0.11 3.40
C THR A 58 -8.76 -0.74 2.55
N VAL A 59 -8.08 -1.74 3.10
CA VAL A 59 -7.01 -2.46 2.40
C VAL A 59 -7.48 -3.84 1.97
N ASN A 60 -7.39 -4.10 0.67
CA ASN A 60 -7.48 -5.42 0.08
C ASN A 60 -6.07 -5.88 -0.30
N PRO A 61 -5.45 -6.77 0.49
CA PRO A 61 -4.21 -7.41 0.10
C PRO A 61 -4.52 -8.41 -1.02
N ASN A 62 -4.38 -7.98 -2.27
CA ASN A 62 -4.46 -8.91 -3.39
C ASN A 62 -3.13 -9.67 -3.42
N LYS A 63 -3.18 -10.93 -3.01
CA LYS A 63 -1.98 -11.73 -2.72
C LYS A 63 -1.07 -11.98 -3.93
N THR A 64 -1.52 -11.67 -5.14
CA THR A 64 -0.69 -11.84 -6.34
C THR A 64 -1.18 -10.88 -7.44
N CYS A 65 -0.26 -10.05 -7.92
CA CYS A 65 -0.35 -9.40 -9.21
C CYS A 65 0.34 -10.27 -10.26
N ASP A 66 -0.07 -10.09 -11.50
CA ASP A 66 0.53 -10.74 -12.67
C ASP A 66 2.07 -10.61 -12.61
N GLY A 67 2.75 -11.76 -12.61
CA GLY A 67 4.22 -11.82 -12.53
C GLY A 67 4.84 -11.99 -11.13
N GLY A 68 4.08 -12.50 -10.14
CA GLY A 68 4.65 -12.94 -8.84
C GLY A 68 4.91 -11.82 -7.83
N LYS A 69 4.31 -10.64 -8.04
CA LYS A 69 4.46 -9.46 -7.17
C LYS A 69 3.26 -9.34 -6.24
N TYR A 70 3.46 -8.76 -5.07
CA TYR A 70 2.37 -8.45 -4.15
C TYR A 70 1.73 -7.11 -4.50
N CYS A 71 0.40 -7.08 -4.58
CA CYS A 71 -0.34 -5.86 -4.88
C CYS A 71 -1.32 -5.53 -3.76
N ILE A 72 -0.98 -4.47 -3.04
CA ILE A 72 -1.78 -3.95 -1.94
C ILE A 72 -2.65 -2.85 -2.52
N LYS A 73 -3.96 -3.10 -2.62
CA LYS A 73 -4.93 -2.08 -3.03
C LYS A 73 -5.54 -1.51 -1.77
N ALA A 74 -5.46 -0.20 -1.62
CA ALA A 74 -6.04 0.55 -0.53
C ALA A 74 -6.96 1.64 -1.07
N PHE A 75 -8.05 1.88 -0.36
CA PHE A 75 -9.03 2.90 -0.71
C PHE A 75 -9.43 3.67 0.52
N LYS A 76 -9.38 5.00 0.44
CA LYS A 76 -9.78 5.86 1.55
C LYS A 76 -11.29 6.04 1.50
N ASN A 77 -11.99 5.42 2.45
CA ASN A 77 -13.42 5.64 2.59
C ASN A 77 -13.67 7.07 3.09
N GLU A 78 -14.77 7.67 2.63
CA GLU A 78 -15.40 8.75 3.39
C GLU A 78 -15.93 8.14 4.70
N ASP A 79 -15.58 8.78 5.82
CA ASP A 79 -16.23 8.57 7.11
C ASP A 79 -17.66 9.12 7.04
#